data_AF-A0A3D4JLJ7-F1
#
_entry.id   AF-A0A3D4JLJ7-F1
#
_cell.length_a   1.000
_cell.length_b   1.000
_cell.length_c   1.000
_cell.angle_alpha   90.00
_cell.angle_beta   90.00
_cell.angle_gamma   90.00
#
_symmetry.space_group_name_H-M   'P 1'
#
loop_
_entity.id
_entity.type
_entity.pdbx_description
1 polymer ?
#
loop_
_entity_poly.entity_id
_entity_poly.type
_entity_poly.pdbx_seq_one_letter_code
_entity_poly.pdbx_strand_id
1 'polypeptide(L)'
;MDYKGNVCKVCGEKFTESDDIVVCPECGTPYHRECYKKEGRCINTELHQKHESWKPEISEKNDYEEPYKCEKCGYENNPSSRFCEGCGASLYDEKKILDDMNDSLQKAVCESMNIDDEEIDGVKMYKLAYFVRNNIPYYITMFKRFNKTGKKISFNFLCFLFPYYYFAGRKMYGWAAASFAVITLLSVPAMMDILTGSNGLMTTIDSAITQTSMFSAVLNVTNFLTIAFKIIIAMLANWIYCKFAVKSVKSLEGSCSDTEMVYVLMKKGGTNIWAIVITFAIELVVMTGLMMILGLILFTSSV
;
A
#
# COMPACT_ATOMS: atom_id res chain seq x y z
N MET A 1 -36.56 -0.48 -0.26
CA MET A 1 -36.33 -0.64 1.19
C MET A 1 -35.87 -2.07 1.40
N ASP A 2 -34.87 -2.28 2.26
CA ASP A 2 -34.42 -3.63 2.62
C ASP A 2 -35.24 -4.13 3.82
N TYR A 3 -35.95 -5.23 3.64
CA TYR A 3 -36.80 -5.84 4.67
C TYR A 3 -36.11 -7.03 5.36
N LYS A 4 -34.91 -7.41 4.91
CA LYS A 4 -34.14 -8.54 5.43
C LYS A 4 -33.97 -8.44 6.94
N GLY A 5 -34.21 -9.54 7.63
CA GLY A 5 -34.10 -9.65 9.09
C GLY A 5 -35.32 -9.18 9.88
N ASN A 6 -36.22 -8.36 9.31
CA ASN A 6 -37.48 -8.00 9.98
C ASN A 6 -38.39 -9.23 10.09
N VAL A 7 -39.37 -9.18 10.99
CA VAL A 7 -40.22 -10.33 11.30
C VAL A 7 -41.59 -10.17 10.63
N CYS A 8 -42.09 -11.26 10.02
CA CYS A 8 -43.46 -11.30 9.54
C CYS A 8 -44.43 -11.46 10.73
N LYS A 9 -45.37 -10.53 10.91
CA LYS A 9 -46.34 -10.57 12.03
C LYS A 9 -47.32 -11.76 12.01
N VAL A 10 -47.40 -12.50 10.90
CA VAL A 10 -48.32 -13.66 10.78
C VAL A 10 -47.64 -14.95 11.26
N CYS A 11 -46.41 -15.23 10.79
CA CYS A 11 -45.70 -16.47 11.12
C CYS A 11 -44.62 -16.31 12.19
N GLY A 12 -44.19 -15.09 12.50
CA GLY A 12 -43.11 -14.82 13.45
C GLY A 12 -41.70 -15.08 12.90
N GLU A 13 -41.56 -15.50 11.65
CA GLU A 13 -40.26 -15.76 11.02
C GLU A 13 -39.62 -14.49 10.44
N LYS A 14 -38.28 -14.48 10.41
CA LYS A 14 -37.48 -13.39 9.83
C LYS A 14 -37.44 -13.48 8.31
N PHE A 15 -37.49 -12.33 7.63
CA PHE A 15 -37.30 -12.26 6.18
C PHE A 15 -35.86 -12.56 5.78
N THR A 16 -35.70 -13.42 4.78
CA THR A 16 -34.44 -13.74 4.12
C THR A 16 -34.36 -13.11 2.72
N GLU A 17 -33.17 -13.11 2.09
CA GLU A 17 -33.00 -12.57 0.73
C GLU A 17 -33.76 -13.35 -0.34
N SER A 18 -34.11 -14.60 -0.06
CA SER A 18 -34.87 -15.47 -0.96
C SER A 18 -36.38 -15.38 -0.78
N ASP A 19 -36.87 -14.63 0.21
CA ASP A 19 -38.30 -14.59 0.53
C ASP A 19 -39.07 -13.68 -0.42
N ASP A 20 -40.25 -14.14 -0.86
CA ASP A 20 -41.20 -13.34 -1.63
C ASP A 20 -42.05 -12.48 -0.68
N ILE A 21 -41.74 -11.19 -0.64
CA ILE A 21 -42.31 -10.23 0.31
C ILE A 21 -43.38 -9.38 -0.38
N VAL A 22 -44.56 -9.32 0.24
CA VAL A 22 -45.64 -8.41 -0.12
C VAL A 22 -45.77 -7.33 0.95
N VAL A 23 -45.96 -6.09 0.51
CA VAL A 23 -46.09 -4.92 1.40
C VAL A 23 -47.53 -4.41 1.34
N CYS A 24 -48.13 -4.15 2.49
CA CYS A 24 -49.46 -3.55 2.56
C CYS A 24 -49.43 -2.13 1.95
N PRO A 25 -50.34 -1.79 1.00
CA PRO A 25 -50.34 -0.49 0.35
C PRO A 25 -50.77 0.68 1.25
N GLU A 26 -51.49 0.41 2.35
CA GLU A 26 -51.96 1.45 3.27
C GLU A 26 -50.90 1.81 4.31
N CYS A 27 -50.42 0.82 5.08
CA CYS A 27 -49.50 1.07 6.19
C CYS A 27 -48.05 0.67 5.90
N GLY A 28 -47.73 0.01 4.78
CA GLY A 28 -46.35 -0.37 4.46
C GLY A 28 -45.80 -1.57 5.25
N THR A 29 -46.62 -2.30 6.02
CA THR A 29 -46.15 -3.49 6.76
C THR A 29 -45.78 -4.63 5.78
N PRO A 30 -44.57 -5.22 5.89
CA PRO A 30 -44.14 -6.35 5.05
C PRO A 30 -44.65 -7.71 5.57
N TYR A 31 -44.94 -8.63 4.66
CA TYR A 31 -45.41 -9.99 4.91
C TYR A 31 -44.82 -10.97 3.90
N HIS A 32 -44.67 -12.25 4.27
CA HIS A 32 -44.47 -13.30 3.25
C HIS A 32 -45.73 -13.37 2.38
N ARG A 33 -45.59 -13.53 1.06
CA ARG A 33 -46.72 -13.58 0.13
C ARG A 33 -47.80 -14.58 0.56
N GLU A 34 -47.39 -15.77 0.97
CA GLU A 34 -48.30 -16.83 1.44
C GLU A 34 -49.00 -16.46 2.75
N CYS A 35 -48.31 -15.79 3.67
CA CYS A 35 -48.90 -15.30 4.92
C CYS A 35 -49.95 -14.22 4.67
N TYR A 36 -49.67 -13.27 3.77
CA TYR A 36 -50.63 -12.23 3.41
C TYR A 36 -51.86 -12.81 2.70
N LYS A 37 -51.66 -13.80 1.82
CA LYS A 37 -52.74 -14.50 1.13
C LYS A 37 -53.61 -15.31 2.08
N LYS A 38 -53.01 -15.94 3.11
CA LYS A 38 -53.73 -16.70 4.15
C LYS A 38 -54.68 -15.81 4.95
N GLU A 39 -54.22 -14.63 5.37
CA GLU A 39 -55.03 -13.71 6.17
C GLU A 39 -56.00 -12.87 5.33
N GLY A 40 -55.74 -12.74 4.02
CA GLY A 40 -56.58 -12.02 3.05
C GLY A 40 -56.58 -10.50 3.20
N ARG A 41 -55.97 -9.96 4.27
CA ARG A 41 -55.84 -8.52 4.56
C ARG A 41 -54.65 -8.27 5.48
N CYS A 42 -54.24 -7.01 5.58
CA CYS A 42 -53.27 -6.59 6.59
C CYS A 42 -53.82 -6.81 8.00
N ILE A 43 -53.08 -7.53 8.84
CA ILE A 43 -53.45 -7.82 10.24
C ILE A 43 -53.05 -6.71 11.21
N ASN A 44 -52.30 -5.69 10.75
CA ASN A 44 -51.75 -4.64 11.60
C ASN A 44 -52.77 -3.53 11.87
N THR A 45 -53.93 -3.90 12.43
CA THR A 45 -55.09 -3.02 12.61
C THR A 45 -54.79 -1.75 13.41
N GLU A 46 -53.84 -1.81 14.35
CA GLU A 46 -53.40 -0.66 15.13
C GLU A 46 -52.81 0.46 14.26
N LEU A 47 -51.97 0.12 13.27
CA LEU A 47 -51.40 1.12 12.36
C LEU A 47 -52.47 1.76 11.47
N HIS A 48 -53.43 0.96 11.01
CA HIS A 48 -54.55 1.47 10.22
C HIS A 48 -55.44 2.42 11.05
N GLN A 49 -55.66 2.13 12.33
CA GLN A 49 -56.41 3.02 13.22
C GLN A 49 -55.67 4.34 13.48
N LYS A 50 -54.35 4.28 13.68
CA LYS A 50 -53.52 5.45 13.95
C LYS A 50 -53.10 6.23 12.69
N HIS A 51 -53.39 5.72 11.48
CA HIS A 51 -52.92 6.26 10.21
C HIS A 51 -51.40 6.40 10.14
N GLU A 52 -50.69 5.45 10.74
CA GLU A 52 -49.23 5.44 10.79
C GLU A 52 -48.65 4.44 9.80
N SER A 53 -47.47 4.77 9.26
CA SER A 53 -46.70 3.83 8.45
C SER A 53 -45.84 2.92 9.32
N TRP A 54 -45.71 1.67 8.90
CA TRP A 54 -44.83 0.67 9.48
C TRP A 54 -43.38 1.17 9.45
N LYS A 55 -42.70 0.98 10.58
CA LYS A 55 -41.27 1.25 10.74
C LYS A 55 -40.56 -0.08 11.05
N PRO A 56 -39.37 -0.32 10.48
CA PRO A 56 -38.62 -1.53 10.77
C PRO A 56 -38.31 -1.64 12.27
N GLU A 57 -38.57 -2.82 12.83
CA GLU A 57 -38.24 -3.14 14.24
C GLU A 57 -36.74 -3.39 14.40
N ILE A 58 -36.07 -3.77 13.32
CA ILE A 58 -34.63 -3.55 13.20
C ILE A 58 -34.44 -2.04 12.99
N SER A 59 -34.50 -1.33 14.11
CA SER A 59 -33.83 -0.05 14.25
C SER A 59 -32.42 -0.18 13.68
N GLU A 60 -32.00 0.85 12.95
CA GLU A 60 -30.59 1.13 12.72
C GLU A 60 -29.82 0.75 13.98
N LYS A 61 -28.78 -0.07 13.85
CA LYS A 61 -27.87 -0.37 14.95
C LYS A 61 -27.34 0.97 15.50
N ASN A 62 -28.02 1.51 16.50
CA ASN A 62 -27.39 2.33 17.51
C ASN A 62 -27.01 1.31 18.58
N ASP A 63 -25.78 0.82 18.46
CA ASP A 63 -25.10 0.19 19.57
C ASP A 63 -25.31 1.11 20.79
N TYR A 64 -25.72 0.52 21.91
CA TYR A 64 -25.90 1.21 23.17
C TYR A 64 -24.54 1.73 23.61
N GLU A 65 -24.16 2.93 23.18
CA GLU A 65 -23.01 3.62 23.73
C GLU A 65 -23.39 4.09 25.14
N GLU A 66 -22.67 3.57 26.14
CA GLU A 66 -22.86 3.95 27.54
C GLU A 66 -22.61 5.46 27.74
N PRO A 67 -23.32 6.11 28.69
CA PRO A 67 -23.14 7.53 28.97
C PRO A 67 -21.67 7.89 29.24
N TYR A 68 -21.15 8.89 28.51
CA TYR A 68 -19.75 9.27 28.55
C TYR A 68 -19.49 10.30 29.66
N LYS A 69 -18.68 9.90 30.65
CA LYS A 69 -18.30 10.75 31.77
C LYS A 69 -17.16 11.69 31.39
N CYS A 70 -17.39 13.00 31.52
CA CYS A 70 -16.37 14.00 31.21
C CYS A 70 -15.16 13.87 32.12
N GLU A 71 -13.97 13.70 31.55
CA GLU A 71 -12.72 13.54 32.31
C GLU A 71 -12.30 14.83 33.05
N LYS A 72 -12.83 16.00 32.64
CA LYS A 72 -12.49 17.29 33.24
C LYS A 72 -13.34 17.64 34.47
N CYS A 73 -14.63 17.33 34.45
CA CYS A 73 -15.56 17.73 35.52
C CYS A 73 -16.40 16.58 36.10
N GLY A 74 -16.34 15.39 35.50
CA GLY A 74 -17.09 14.21 35.95
C GLY A 74 -18.57 14.19 35.56
N TYR A 75 -19.06 15.16 34.79
CA TYR A 75 -20.47 15.19 34.34
C TYR A 75 -20.74 14.06 33.34
N GLU A 76 -21.90 13.40 33.46
CA GLU A 76 -22.33 12.34 32.55
C GLU A 76 -23.03 12.95 31.33
N ASN A 77 -22.45 12.74 30.15
CA ASN A 77 -22.94 13.32 28.90
C ASN A 77 -23.53 12.22 28.02
N ASN A 78 -24.46 12.62 27.16
CA ASN A 78 -24.91 11.76 26.09
C ASN A 78 -23.72 11.43 25.15
N PRO A 79 -23.54 10.17 24.69
CA PRO A 79 -22.44 9.77 23.80
C PRO A 79 -22.29 10.61 22.53
N SER A 80 -23.41 11.15 22.03
CA SER A 80 -23.42 12.01 20.84
C SER A 80 -22.99 13.46 21.11
N SER A 81 -22.76 13.85 22.36
CA SER A 81 -22.40 15.22 22.75
C SER A 81 -20.96 15.53 22.36
N ARG A 82 -20.76 16.57 21.57
CA ARG A 82 -19.40 17.03 21.20
C ARG A 82 -18.70 17.79 22.33
N PHE A 83 -19.49 18.40 23.21
CA PHE A 83 -19.01 19.19 24.33
C PHE A 83 -19.75 18.76 25.60
N CYS A 84 -19.06 18.89 26.72
CA CYS A 84 -19.59 18.56 28.03
C CYS A 84 -20.73 19.51 28.37
N GLU A 85 -21.91 18.98 28.62
CA GLU A 85 -23.08 19.75 29.02
C GLU A 85 -22.89 20.40 30.40
N GLY A 86 -22.07 19.80 31.27
CA GLY A 86 -21.78 20.32 32.60
C GLY A 86 -20.69 21.39 32.68
N CYS A 87 -19.67 21.35 31.81
CA CYS A 87 -18.52 22.28 31.91
C CYS A 87 -18.03 22.88 30.59
N GLY A 88 -18.63 22.51 29.45
CA GLY A 88 -18.27 23.00 28.12
C GLY A 88 -16.96 22.45 27.54
N ALA A 89 -16.26 21.54 28.23
CA ALA A 89 -15.06 20.90 27.69
C ALA A 89 -15.37 20.06 26.45
N SER A 90 -14.49 20.06 25.44
CA SER A 90 -14.63 19.12 24.30
C SER A 90 -14.62 17.69 24.83
N LEU A 91 -15.64 16.91 24.47
CA LEU A 91 -15.69 15.46 24.69
C LEU A 91 -15.13 14.72 23.48
N TYR A 92 -15.03 15.40 22.34
CA TYR A 92 -14.22 14.98 21.21
C TYR A 92 -12.74 15.12 21.58
N ASP A 93 -12.12 14.00 21.95
CA ASP A 93 -10.67 13.88 22.00
C ASP A 93 -10.20 13.25 20.68
N GLU A 94 -9.74 14.12 19.78
CA GLU A 94 -9.22 13.75 18.47
C GLU A 94 -8.08 12.72 18.59
N LYS A 95 -7.31 12.78 19.69
CA LYS A 95 -6.25 11.83 19.98
C LYS A 95 -6.79 10.43 20.28
N LYS A 96 -7.86 10.34 21.09
CA LYS A 96 -8.48 9.06 21.47
C LYS A 96 -9.12 8.34 20.27
N ILE A 97 -9.81 9.08 19.39
CA ILE A 97 -10.36 8.52 18.16
C ILE A 97 -9.25 7.99 17.26
N LEU A 98 -8.17 8.74 17.12
CA LEU A 98 -7.02 8.31 16.32
C LEU A 98 -6.35 7.08 16.95
N ASP A 99 -6.23 7.01 18.27
CA ASP A 99 -5.68 5.87 19.02
C ASP A 99 -6.57 4.62 18.82
N ASP A 100 -7.90 4.74 18.95
CA ASP A 100 -8.86 3.64 18.76
C ASP A 100 -8.90 3.14 17.30
N MET A 101 -8.81 4.05 16.33
CA MET A 101 -8.69 3.72 14.91
C MET A 101 -7.37 3.00 14.61
N ASN A 102 -6.29 3.39 15.27
CA ASN A 102 -4.97 2.79 15.10
C ASN A 102 -4.93 1.36 15.68
N ASP A 103 -5.50 1.15 16.86
CA ASP A 103 -5.62 -0.17 17.49
C ASP A 103 -6.46 -1.13 16.64
N SER A 104 -7.58 -0.65 16.12
CA SER A 104 -8.44 -1.41 15.21
C SER A 104 -7.72 -1.79 13.92
N LEU A 105 -6.95 -0.85 13.35
CA LEU A 105 -6.16 -1.08 12.15
C LEU A 105 -5.00 -2.04 12.40
N GLN A 106 -4.32 -1.92 13.55
CA GLN A 106 -3.24 -2.82 13.95
C GLN A 106 -3.76 -4.24 14.08
N LYS A 107 -4.89 -4.40 14.79
CA LYS A 107 -5.53 -5.70 14.97
C LYS A 107 -5.91 -6.32 13.61
N ALA A 108 -6.53 -5.56 12.72
CA ALA A 108 -6.89 -6.04 11.38
C ALA A 108 -5.66 -6.45 10.54
N VAL A 109 -4.57 -5.67 10.59
CA VAL A 109 -3.31 -6.00 9.89
C VAL A 109 -2.65 -7.24 10.49
N CYS A 110 -2.62 -7.35 11.82
CA CYS A 110 -2.01 -8.48 12.50
C CYS A 110 -2.78 -9.79 12.26
N GLU A 111 -4.11 -9.75 12.39
CA GLU A 111 -4.99 -10.91 12.15
C GLU A 111 -4.94 -11.37 10.69
N SER A 112 -5.03 -10.45 9.73
CA SER A 112 -5.03 -10.80 8.31
C SER A 112 -3.71 -11.40 7.81
N MET A 113 -2.60 -11.12 8.50
CA MET A 113 -1.26 -11.52 8.05
C MET A 113 -0.55 -12.49 9.00
N ASN A 114 -1.24 -12.95 10.05
CA ASN A 114 -0.66 -13.74 11.13
C ASN A 114 0.68 -13.12 11.61
N ILE A 115 0.64 -11.80 11.82
CA ILE A 115 1.77 -11.06 12.36
C ILE A 115 1.68 -11.20 13.87
N ASP A 116 2.47 -12.12 14.39
CA ASP A 116 2.74 -12.28 15.82
C ASP A 116 3.47 -11.02 16.34
N ASP A 117 3.62 -10.88 17.66
CA ASP A 117 4.49 -9.87 18.31
C ASP A 117 6.00 -10.07 18.02
N GLU A 118 6.33 -10.68 16.88
CA GLU A 118 7.68 -10.84 16.38
C GLU A 118 8.33 -9.46 16.13
N GLU A 119 9.55 -9.31 16.63
CA GLU A 119 10.38 -8.13 16.39
C GLU A 119 11.53 -8.46 15.43
N ILE A 120 11.88 -7.48 14.60
CA ILE A 120 13.06 -7.53 13.74
C ILE A 120 13.97 -6.39 14.12
N ASP A 121 15.19 -6.74 14.55
CA ASP A 121 16.16 -5.79 15.06
C ASP A 121 15.57 -4.87 16.15
N GLY A 122 14.63 -5.35 16.97
CA GLY A 122 13.95 -4.55 18.00
C GLY A 122 12.82 -3.63 17.50
N VAL A 123 12.34 -3.82 16.27
CA VAL A 123 11.16 -3.14 15.72
C VAL A 123 10.02 -4.14 15.57
N LYS A 124 8.85 -3.81 16.12
CA LYS A 124 7.65 -4.64 15.97
C LYS A 124 7.24 -4.79 14.51
N MET A 125 6.90 -6.01 14.10
CA MET A 125 6.63 -6.34 12.71
C MET A 125 5.48 -5.53 12.09
N TYR A 126 4.42 -5.23 12.84
CA TYR A 126 3.28 -4.46 12.32
C TYR A 126 3.69 -3.03 11.93
N LYS A 127 4.65 -2.40 12.63
CA LYS A 127 5.20 -1.09 12.24
C LYS A 127 5.93 -1.17 10.90
N LEU A 128 6.63 -2.28 10.64
CA LEU A 128 7.23 -2.55 9.33
C LEU A 128 6.15 -2.77 8.26
N ALA A 129 5.04 -3.43 8.57
CA ALA A 129 3.92 -3.60 7.65
C ALA A 129 3.33 -2.25 7.19
N TYR A 130 3.12 -1.31 8.13
CA TYR A 130 2.69 0.04 7.81
C TYR A 130 3.68 0.80 6.91
N PHE A 131 4.98 0.65 7.18
CA PHE A 131 6.01 1.24 6.33
C PHE A 131 6.05 0.60 4.93
N VAL A 132 5.89 -0.72 4.83
CA VAL A 132 5.96 -1.44 3.55
C VAL A 132 4.80 -1.07 2.62
N ARG A 133 3.58 -1.04 3.19
CA ARG A 133 2.28 -0.68 2.61
C ARG A 133 1.83 -1.50 1.40
N ASN A 134 2.64 -1.58 0.36
CA ASN A 134 2.34 -2.32 -0.87
C ASN A 134 3.02 -3.69 -0.83
N ASN A 135 2.30 -4.73 -1.27
CA ASN A 135 2.78 -6.12 -1.29
C ASN A 135 3.30 -6.59 0.09
N ILE A 136 2.55 -6.26 1.15
CA ILE A 136 2.95 -6.52 2.53
C ILE A 136 3.25 -8.00 2.78
N PRO A 137 2.41 -8.99 2.36
CA PRO A 137 2.68 -10.39 2.63
C PRO A 137 4.07 -10.82 2.11
N TYR A 138 4.42 -10.43 0.88
CA TYR A 138 5.72 -10.74 0.30
C TYR A 138 6.88 -10.23 1.16
N TYR A 139 6.89 -8.93 1.49
CA TYR A 139 8.01 -8.33 2.22
C TYR A 139 8.09 -8.83 3.66
N ILE A 140 6.95 -8.94 4.35
CA ILE A 140 6.91 -9.42 5.73
C ILE A 140 7.36 -10.88 5.82
N THR A 141 6.97 -11.75 4.89
CA THR A 141 7.49 -13.13 4.83
C THR A 141 9.02 -13.13 4.63
N MET A 142 9.55 -12.28 3.73
CA MET A 142 11.00 -12.18 3.55
C MET A 142 11.70 -11.66 4.81
N PHE A 143 11.13 -10.65 5.47
CA PHE A 143 11.68 -10.08 6.69
C PHE A 143 11.70 -11.11 7.83
N LYS A 144 10.60 -11.85 8.05
CA LYS A 144 10.53 -12.98 8.99
C LYS A 144 11.61 -14.01 8.68
N ARG A 145 11.81 -14.37 7.41
CA ARG A 145 12.84 -15.33 6.98
C ARG A 145 14.25 -14.84 7.31
N PHE A 146 14.56 -13.57 7.09
CA PHE A 146 15.87 -13.00 7.44
C PHE A 146 16.12 -13.05 8.94
N ASN A 147 15.11 -12.75 9.74
CA ASN A 147 15.19 -12.79 11.20
C ASN A 147 15.38 -14.23 11.72
N LYS A 148 14.57 -15.18 11.24
CA LYS A 148 14.59 -16.59 11.69
C LYS A 148 15.83 -17.35 11.25
N THR A 149 16.32 -17.11 10.02
CA THR A 149 17.40 -17.92 9.44
C THR A 149 18.78 -17.25 9.48
N GLY A 150 18.84 -15.93 9.72
CA GLY A 150 20.06 -15.13 9.59
C GLY A 150 20.59 -14.98 8.15
N LYS A 151 20.00 -15.69 7.17
CA LYS A 151 20.41 -15.61 5.76
C LYS A 151 19.95 -14.27 5.17
N LYS A 152 20.82 -13.62 4.41
CA LYS A 152 20.55 -12.30 3.78
C LYS A 152 20.07 -12.39 2.33
N ILE A 153 20.06 -13.61 1.77
CA ILE A 153 19.83 -13.85 0.35
C ILE A 153 18.35 -14.14 0.10
N SER A 154 17.76 -13.36 -0.80
CA SER A 154 16.44 -13.60 -1.38
C SER A 154 16.37 -12.92 -2.74
N PHE A 155 16.03 -13.68 -3.79
CA PHE A 155 16.00 -13.16 -5.15
C PHE A 155 14.79 -12.24 -5.37
N ASN A 156 15.05 -11.01 -5.79
CA ASN A 156 14.04 -10.02 -6.17
C ASN A 156 14.04 -9.81 -7.68
N PHE A 157 13.05 -10.38 -8.37
CA PHE A 157 12.95 -10.35 -9.82
C PHE A 157 12.80 -8.93 -10.41
N LEU A 158 12.05 -8.05 -9.74
CA LEU A 158 11.90 -6.67 -10.20
C LEU A 158 13.22 -5.90 -10.12
N CYS A 159 13.98 -6.09 -9.03
CA CYS A 159 15.30 -5.49 -8.89
C CYS A 159 16.30 -6.07 -9.90
N PHE A 160 16.20 -7.35 -10.27
CA PHE A 160 17.05 -7.94 -11.31
C PHE A 160 16.87 -7.24 -12.66
N LEU A 161 15.62 -7.05 -13.10
CA LEU A 161 15.34 -6.38 -14.38
C LEU A 161 15.67 -4.89 -14.30
N PHE A 162 15.25 -4.24 -13.20
CA PHE A 162 15.19 -2.79 -13.05
C PHE A 162 15.73 -2.31 -11.69
N PRO A 163 17.05 -2.39 -11.41
CA PRO A 163 17.60 -2.11 -10.08
C PRO A 163 17.29 -0.71 -9.56
N TYR A 164 17.70 0.34 -10.28
CA TYR A 164 17.55 1.73 -9.81
C TYR A 164 16.09 2.17 -9.76
N TYR A 165 15.22 1.63 -10.62
CA TYR A 165 13.77 1.82 -10.54
C TYR A 165 13.15 1.18 -9.31
N TYR A 166 13.54 -0.06 -8.99
CA TYR A 166 13.11 -0.73 -7.77
C TYR A 166 13.50 0.09 -6.54
N PHE A 167 14.76 0.52 -6.45
CA PHE A 167 15.24 1.33 -5.32
C PHE A 167 14.56 2.69 -5.25
N ALA A 168 14.39 3.40 -6.36
CA ALA A 168 13.70 4.69 -6.41
C ALA A 168 12.23 4.55 -5.98
N GLY A 169 11.53 3.54 -6.50
CA GLY A 169 10.16 3.25 -6.14
C GLY A 169 9.99 2.95 -4.64
N ARG A 170 10.97 2.30 -4.00
CA ARG A 170 10.99 2.07 -2.55
C ARG A 170 11.64 3.19 -1.74
N LYS A 171 11.87 4.36 -2.37
CA LYS A 171 12.44 5.58 -1.76
C LYS A 171 13.86 5.39 -1.21
N MET A 172 14.58 4.39 -1.69
CA MET A 172 15.99 4.14 -1.38
C MET A 172 16.89 4.91 -2.36
N TYR A 173 16.79 6.24 -2.37
CA TYR A 173 17.39 7.09 -3.41
C TYR A 173 18.92 6.94 -3.53
N GLY A 174 19.63 6.70 -2.42
CA GLY A 174 21.08 6.44 -2.46
C GLY A 174 21.44 5.16 -3.22
N TRP A 175 20.68 4.08 -3.02
CA TRP A 175 20.85 2.83 -3.76
C TRP A 175 20.39 2.95 -5.22
N ALA A 176 19.36 3.76 -5.48
CA ALA A 176 18.93 4.08 -6.84
C ALA A 176 20.05 4.80 -7.60
N ALA A 177 20.62 5.86 -7.03
CA ALA A 177 21.71 6.61 -7.65
C ALA A 177 22.97 5.74 -7.86
N ALA A 178 23.35 4.93 -6.86
CA ALA A 178 24.52 4.06 -6.97
C ALA A 178 24.35 2.99 -8.07
N SER A 179 23.20 2.31 -8.12
CA SER A 179 22.93 1.31 -9.14
C SER A 179 22.76 1.91 -10.55
N PHE A 180 22.18 3.12 -10.65
CA PHE A 180 22.10 3.88 -11.89
C PHE A 180 23.50 4.24 -12.42
N ALA A 181 24.38 4.75 -11.57
CA ALA A 181 25.75 5.13 -11.94
C ALA A 181 26.56 3.92 -12.43
N VAL A 182 26.51 2.79 -11.71
CA VAL A 182 27.23 1.56 -12.10
C VAL A 182 26.74 1.04 -13.45
N ILE A 183 25.42 0.98 -13.66
CA ILE A 183 24.85 0.46 -14.92
C ILE A 183 25.15 1.41 -16.09
N THR A 184 25.05 2.72 -15.87
CA THR A 184 25.38 3.73 -16.89
C THR A 184 26.86 3.68 -17.27
N LEU A 185 27.76 3.48 -16.31
CA LEU A 185 29.19 3.36 -16.60
C LEU A 185 29.50 2.09 -17.40
N LEU A 186 28.89 0.96 -17.04
CA LEU A 186 29.10 -0.31 -17.75
C LEU A 186 28.44 -0.33 -19.15
N SER A 187 27.49 0.56 -19.44
CA SER A 187 26.84 0.63 -20.76
C SER A 187 27.63 1.45 -21.78
N VAL A 188 28.70 2.16 -21.39
CA VAL A 188 29.48 3.03 -22.30
C VAL A 188 30.04 2.27 -23.51
N PRO A 189 30.67 1.09 -23.39
CA PRO A 189 31.11 0.33 -24.56
C PRO A 189 29.96 -0.09 -25.48
N ALA A 190 28.81 -0.46 -24.93
CA ALA A 190 27.64 -0.81 -25.74
C ALA A 190 27.09 0.41 -26.50
N MET A 191 27.11 1.59 -25.89
CA MET A 191 26.74 2.84 -26.57
C MET A 191 27.70 3.17 -27.72
N MET A 192 29.01 3.00 -27.53
CA MET A 192 30.00 3.18 -28.59
C MET A 192 29.76 2.21 -29.76
N ASP A 193 29.50 0.94 -29.47
CA ASP A 193 29.19 -0.08 -30.48
C ASP A 193 27.94 0.27 -31.30
N ILE A 194 26.88 0.78 -30.64
CA ILE A 194 25.65 1.24 -31.32
C ILE A 194 25.92 2.45 -32.24
N LEU A 195 26.86 3.33 -31.87
CA LEU A 195 27.17 4.52 -32.67
C LEU A 195 27.98 4.16 -33.93
N THR A 196 28.99 3.30 -33.81
CA THR A 196 30.00 3.09 -34.87
C THR A 196 30.10 1.67 -35.42
N GLY A 197 29.34 0.72 -34.89
CA GLY A 197 29.28 -0.64 -35.42
C GLY A 197 28.83 -0.67 -36.88
N SER A 198 29.01 -1.81 -37.55
CA SER A 198 28.68 -1.96 -38.98
C SER A 198 27.23 -1.65 -39.35
N ASN A 199 26.30 -1.73 -38.38
CA ASN A 199 24.89 -1.35 -38.49
C ASN A 199 24.52 -0.16 -37.59
N GLY A 200 25.52 0.58 -37.11
CA GLY A 200 25.36 1.67 -36.14
C GLY A 200 24.75 2.93 -36.75
N LEU A 201 24.39 3.88 -35.89
CA LEU A 201 23.72 5.12 -36.32
C LEU A 201 24.63 6.04 -37.18
N MET A 202 25.96 5.93 -37.02
CA MET A 202 26.96 6.72 -37.75
C MET A 202 27.90 5.82 -38.58
N THR A 203 27.35 5.10 -39.56
CA THR A 203 28.10 4.15 -40.42
C THR A 203 29.24 4.77 -41.24
N THR A 204 29.32 6.10 -41.34
CA THR A 204 30.39 6.84 -42.02
C THR A 204 31.63 7.07 -41.16
N ILE A 205 31.55 6.80 -39.86
CA ILE A 205 32.72 6.83 -38.96
C ILE A 205 33.35 5.44 -38.98
N ASP A 206 34.42 5.28 -39.75
CA ASP A 206 35.25 4.07 -39.72
C ASP A 206 36.08 4.05 -38.42
N SER A 207 35.47 3.61 -37.32
CA SER A 207 36.21 3.48 -36.06
C SER A 207 36.89 2.12 -36.00
N ALA A 208 38.13 2.05 -36.51
CA ALA A 208 39.01 0.90 -36.36
C ALA A 208 39.07 0.37 -34.91
N ILE A 209 38.85 1.24 -33.92
CA ILE A 209 38.80 0.91 -32.48
C ILE A 209 37.70 -0.09 -32.14
N THR A 210 36.45 0.11 -32.59
CA THR A 210 35.32 -0.77 -32.21
C THR A 210 35.32 -2.09 -32.96
N GLN A 211 36.01 -2.15 -34.10
CA GLN A 211 36.22 -3.38 -34.86
C GLN A 211 37.39 -4.24 -34.31
N THR A 212 38.11 -3.76 -33.29
CA THR A 212 39.18 -4.56 -32.66
C THR A 212 38.63 -5.68 -31.78
N SER A 213 39.35 -6.80 -31.75
CA SER A 213 39.06 -7.91 -30.83
C SER A 213 39.17 -7.49 -29.36
N MET A 214 40.04 -6.51 -29.04
CA MET A 214 40.16 -5.94 -27.69
C MET A 214 38.88 -5.22 -27.28
N PHE A 215 38.29 -4.41 -28.16
CA PHE A 215 37.03 -3.74 -27.86
C PHE A 215 35.88 -4.73 -27.67
N SER A 216 35.76 -5.75 -28.53
CA SER A 216 34.76 -6.81 -28.35
C SER A 216 34.94 -7.55 -27.01
N ALA A 217 36.18 -7.78 -26.57
CA ALA A 217 36.45 -8.35 -25.26
C ALA A 217 35.97 -7.42 -24.12
N VAL A 218 36.25 -6.11 -24.21
CA VAL A 218 35.77 -5.12 -23.23
C VAL A 218 34.24 -5.10 -23.18
N LEU A 219 33.57 -5.04 -24.33
CA LEU A 219 32.11 -5.06 -24.44
C LEU A 219 31.50 -6.29 -23.77
N ASN A 220 32.06 -7.47 -24.04
CA ASN A 220 31.62 -8.72 -23.43
C ASN A 220 31.82 -8.70 -21.91
N VAL A 221 32.99 -8.26 -21.45
CA VAL A 221 33.28 -8.14 -20.01
C VAL A 221 32.30 -7.19 -19.33
N THR A 222 32.03 -6.01 -19.88
CA THR A 222 31.08 -5.05 -19.28
C THR A 222 29.65 -5.58 -19.29
N ASN A 223 29.24 -6.33 -20.32
CA ASN A 223 27.93 -7.00 -20.34
C ASN A 223 27.83 -8.08 -19.24
N PHE A 224 28.84 -8.93 -19.08
CA PHE A 224 28.89 -9.92 -18.01
C PHE A 224 28.88 -9.26 -16.63
N LEU A 225 29.66 -8.19 -16.42
CA LEU A 225 29.66 -7.43 -15.17
C LEU A 225 28.30 -6.80 -14.88
N THR A 226 27.60 -6.30 -15.91
CA THR A 226 26.26 -5.75 -15.76
C THR A 226 25.26 -6.81 -15.28
N ILE A 227 25.26 -7.99 -15.89
CA ILE A 227 24.39 -9.10 -15.48
C ILE A 227 24.76 -9.59 -14.08
N ALA A 228 26.05 -9.77 -13.80
CA ALA A 228 26.54 -10.18 -12.49
C ALA A 228 26.11 -9.19 -11.40
N PHE A 229 26.27 -7.88 -11.65
CA PHE A 229 25.82 -6.83 -10.74
C PHE A 229 24.31 -6.89 -10.50
N LYS A 230 23.50 -7.05 -11.56
CA LYS A 230 22.03 -7.20 -11.46
C LYS A 230 21.63 -8.42 -10.63
N ILE A 231 22.32 -9.56 -10.80
CA ILE A 231 22.07 -10.77 -10.00
C ILE A 231 22.42 -10.52 -8.53
N ILE A 232 23.61 -9.98 -8.26
CA ILE A 232 24.07 -9.73 -6.88
C ILE A 232 23.12 -8.77 -6.16
N ILE A 233 22.77 -7.66 -6.81
CA ILE A 233 21.89 -6.65 -6.19
C ILE A 233 20.47 -7.20 -6.00
N ALA A 234 19.97 -8.02 -6.95
CA ALA A 234 18.67 -8.67 -6.84
C ALA A 234 18.60 -9.69 -5.69
N MET A 235 19.69 -10.42 -5.42
CA MET A 235 19.78 -11.36 -4.31
C MET A 235 19.80 -10.67 -2.94
N LEU A 236 20.23 -9.41 -2.88
CA LEU A 236 20.35 -8.64 -1.64
C LEU A 236 19.24 -7.59 -1.47
N ALA A 237 18.50 -7.27 -2.53
CA ALA A 237 17.53 -6.16 -2.58
C ALA A 237 16.49 -6.20 -1.45
N ASN A 238 15.95 -7.38 -1.16
CA ASN A 238 14.95 -7.56 -0.09
C ASN A 238 15.56 -7.33 1.29
N TRP A 239 16.80 -7.80 1.51
CA TRP A 239 17.51 -7.61 2.77
C TRP A 239 17.93 -6.15 2.98
N ILE A 240 18.44 -5.49 1.93
CA ILE A 240 18.74 -4.05 1.94
C ILE A 240 17.48 -3.27 2.29
N TYR A 241 16.34 -3.62 1.68
CA TYR A 241 15.07 -2.97 1.95
C TYR A 241 14.58 -3.22 3.38
N CYS A 242 14.76 -4.42 3.93
CA CYS A 242 14.47 -4.73 5.34
C CYS A 242 15.24 -3.79 6.28
N LYS A 243 16.57 -3.68 6.11
CA LYS A 243 17.40 -2.80 6.93
C LYS A 243 17.05 -1.33 6.76
N PHE A 244 16.69 -0.91 5.54
CA PHE A 244 16.19 0.43 5.28
C PHE A 244 14.86 0.71 6.01
N ALA A 245 13.92 -0.24 6.00
CA ALA A 245 12.64 -0.13 6.69
C ALA A 245 12.83 -0.04 8.20
N VAL A 246 13.61 -0.95 8.80
CA VAL A 246 13.95 -0.93 10.23
C VAL A 246 14.58 0.41 10.62
N LYS A 247 15.61 0.88 9.89
CA LYS A 247 16.25 2.17 10.17
C LYS A 247 15.27 3.33 10.06
N SER A 248 14.36 3.27 9.10
CA SER A 248 13.35 4.31 8.86
C SER A 248 12.30 4.38 9.98
N VAL A 249 11.89 3.23 10.52
CA VAL A 249 10.99 3.16 11.68
C VAL A 249 11.70 3.65 12.94
N LYS A 250 12.90 3.12 13.24
CA LYS A 250 13.68 3.53 14.42
C LYS A 250 13.98 5.03 14.46
N SER A 251 14.23 5.64 13.30
CA SER A 251 14.47 7.09 13.23
C SER A 251 13.26 7.96 13.63
N LEU A 252 12.08 7.36 13.81
CA LEU A 252 10.84 8.03 14.23
C LEU A 252 10.43 7.66 15.66
N GLU A 253 11.06 6.64 16.26
CA GLU A 253 10.79 6.24 17.64
C GLU A 253 11.18 7.38 18.60
N GLY A 254 10.26 7.73 19.51
CA GLY A 254 10.42 8.85 20.44
C GLY A 254 10.17 10.24 19.85
N SER A 255 9.88 10.35 18.55
CA SER A 255 9.66 11.66 17.88
C SER A 255 8.19 12.06 17.75
N CYS A 256 7.26 11.13 17.96
CA CYS A 256 5.81 11.34 17.81
C CYS A 256 5.04 10.31 18.65
N SER A 257 3.75 10.54 18.87
CA SER A 257 2.87 9.55 19.49
C SER A 257 2.77 8.27 18.63
N ASP A 258 2.44 7.12 19.21
CA ASP A 258 2.34 5.84 18.46
C ASP A 258 1.32 5.92 17.30
N THR A 259 0.32 6.78 17.43
CA THR A 259 -0.73 6.99 16.44
C THR A 259 -0.31 7.91 15.30
N GLU A 260 0.34 9.03 15.61
CA GLU A 260 1.00 9.85 14.60
C GLU A 260 2.08 9.05 13.84
N MET A 261 2.77 8.14 14.55
CA MET A 261 3.79 7.29 13.96
C MET A 261 3.24 6.45 12.82
N VAL A 262 2.05 5.86 12.94
CA VAL A 262 1.47 5.02 11.88
C VAL A 262 1.20 5.84 10.62
N TYR A 263 0.62 7.03 10.74
CA TYR A 263 0.43 7.94 9.61
C TYR A 263 1.76 8.34 8.97
N VAL A 264 2.76 8.71 9.77
CA VAL A 264 4.09 9.11 9.28
C VAL A 264 4.79 7.95 8.58
N LEU A 265 4.67 6.72 9.11
CA LEU A 265 5.24 5.51 8.51
C LEU A 265 4.63 5.21 7.14
N MET A 266 3.30 5.31 7.01
CA MET A 266 2.62 5.12 5.73
C MET A 266 3.03 6.17 4.69
N LYS A 267 3.24 7.41 5.13
CA LYS A 267 3.70 8.51 4.26
C LYS A 267 5.17 8.34 3.84
N LYS A 268 6.04 7.95 4.77
CA LYS A 268 7.48 7.75 4.53
C LYS A 268 7.76 6.50 3.71
N GLY A 269 6.97 5.45 3.92
CA GLY A 269 7.08 4.15 3.27
C GLY A 269 6.33 4.02 1.94
N GLY A 270 5.94 2.80 1.58
CA GLY A 270 5.18 2.48 0.36
C GLY A 270 5.98 2.55 -0.94
N THR A 271 5.26 2.60 -2.07
CA THR A 271 5.84 2.79 -3.41
C THR A 271 5.61 4.22 -3.90
N ASN A 272 6.65 4.89 -4.37
CA ASN A 272 6.58 6.20 -5.01
C ASN A 272 6.66 6.05 -6.54
N ILE A 273 5.51 6.05 -7.21
CA ILE A 273 5.44 5.93 -8.67
C ILE A 273 6.11 7.13 -9.36
N TRP A 274 5.94 8.34 -8.81
CA TRP A 274 6.59 9.53 -9.36
C TRP A 274 8.11 9.45 -9.30
N ALA A 275 8.68 8.84 -8.26
CA ALA A 275 10.12 8.58 -8.22
C ALA A 275 10.58 7.67 -9.36
N ILE A 276 9.78 6.67 -9.75
CA ILE A 276 10.07 5.80 -10.90
C ILE A 276 10.02 6.61 -12.20
N VAL A 277 8.97 7.41 -12.40
CA VAL A 277 8.81 8.26 -13.60
C VAL A 277 9.95 9.28 -13.73
N ILE A 278 10.31 9.94 -12.64
CA ILE A 278 11.43 10.89 -12.61
C ILE A 278 12.75 10.17 -12.92
N THR A 279 12.97 9.00 -12.33
CA THR A 279 14.17 8.19 -12.62
C THR A 279 14.24 7.80 -14.10
N PHE A 280 13.10 7.49 -14.72
CA PHE A 280 13.02 7.19 -16.16
C PHE A 280 13.37 8.42 -17.00
N ALA A 281 12.83 9.59 -16.65
CA ALA A 281 13.16 10.83 -17.34
C ALA A 281 14.66 11.19 -17.22
N ILE A 282 15.25 10.99 -16.02
CA ILE A 282 16.69 11.17 -15.80
C ILE A 282 17.50 10.19 -16.66
N GLU A 283 17.11 8.91 -16.68
CA GLU A 283 17.77 7.92 -17.54
C GLU A 283 17.74 8.36 -19.01
N LEU A 284 16.58 8.78 -19.52
CA LEU A 284 16.44 9.21 -20.91
C LEU A 284 17.38 10.38 -21.23
N VAL A 285 17.41 11.41 -20.38
CA VAL A 285 18.26 12.60 -20.57
C VAL A 285 19.75 12.23 -20.49
N VAL A 286 20.14 11.43 -19.51
CA VAL A 286 21.55 11.03 -19.33
C VAL A 286 22.01 10.16 -20.49
N MET A 287 21.22 9.16 -20.89
CA MET A 287 21.60 8.25 -21.97
C MET A 287 21.66 8.97 -23.32
N THR A 288 20.69 9.84 -23.62
CA THR A 288 20.73 10.64 -24.86
C THR A 288 21.88 11.65 -24.85
N GLY A 289 22.12 12.33 -23.73
CA GLY A 289 23.25 13.26 -23.58
C GLY A 289 24.60 12.56 -23.74
N LEU A 290 24.79 11.39 -23.11
CA LEU A 290 26.01 10.59 -23.26
C LEU A 290 26.20 10.11 -24.71
N MET A 291 25.14 9.65 -25.37
CA MET A 291 25.19 9.28 -26.79
C MET A 291 25.62 10.45 -27.67
N MET A 292 25.09 11.66 -27.45
CA MET A 292 25.49 12.85 -28.20
C MET A 292 26.95 13.22 -27.94
N ILE A 293 27.40 13.20 -26.68
CA ILE A 293 28.79 13.50 -26.31
C ILE A 293 29.75 12.51 -26.96
N LEU A 294 29.47 11.21 -26.87
CA LEU A 294 30.28 10.16 -27.50
C LEU A 294 30.31 10.32 -29.02
N GLY A 295 29.15 10.60 -29.64
CA GLY A 295 29.06 10.85 -31.08
C GLY A 295 29.91 12.05 -31.53
N LEU A 296 29.88 13.16 -30.78
CA LEU A 296 30.71 14.33 -31.07
C LEU A 296 32.20 14.02 -30.94
N ILE A 297 32.63 13.33 -29.88
CA ILE A 297 34.02 12.92 -29.66
C ILE A 297 34.51 12.07 -30.83
N LEU A 298 33.72 11.08 -31.24
CA LEU A 298 34.04 10.20 -32.36
C LEU A 298 34.12 10.95 -33.69
N PHE A 299 33.16 11.83 -33.97
CA PHE A 299 33.16 12.66 -35.18
C PHE A 299 34.40 13.57 -35.26
N THR A 300 34.76 14.25 -34.16
CA THR A 300 35.97 15.08 -34.14
C THR A 300 37.27 14.30 -34.26
N SER A 301 37.26 13.00 -33.94
CA SER A 301 38.44 12.14 -34.04
C SER A 301 38.62 11.54 -35.45
N SER A 302 37.60 11.67 -36.32
CA SER A 302 37.60 11.15 -37.70
C SER A 302 37.89 12.21 -38.78
N VAL A 303 37.95 13.49 -38.42
CA VAL A 303 38.30 14.62 -39.29
C VAL A 303 39.75 15.01 -39.05
#